data_AF-A0AAV9LXV5-F1
#
_entry.id   AF-A0AAV9LXV5-F1
#
_cell.length_a   1.000
_cell.length_b   1.000
_cell.length_c   1.000
_cell.angle_alpha   90.00
_cell.angle_beta   90.00
_cell.angle_gamma   90.00
#
_symmetry.space_group_name_H-M   'P 1'
#
loop_
_entity.id
_entity.type
_entity.pdbx_description
1 polymer ?
#
loop_
_entity_poly.entity_id
_entity_poly.type
_entity_poly.pdbx_seq_one_letter_code
_entity_poly.pdbx_strand_id
1 'polypeptide(L)'
;MSHMLLVILYKMLVDKYYVLDNGFRNTKGFLAPYKGLRYHLQDYRGSEREPQNPKELFNYRHSSLCNVIERTFGAWKNRFRVLKQGINHYDIDTQVKVVIACAVLHNYLREYQTTDEIFMVYEHENIVVDDIDQQMAQSNNVGSSSR
;
A
#
# COMPACT_ATOMS: atom_id res chain seq x y z
N MET A 1 13.37 7.48 6.36
CA MET A 1 12.00 7.34 5.78
C MET A 1 11.01 8.42 6.25
N SER A 2 11.28 9.15 7.35
CA SER A 2 10.45 10.29 7.82
C SER A 2 10.27 11.43 6.77
N HIS A 3 11.27 11.68 5.93
CA HIS A 3 11.14 12.63 4.79
C HIS A 3 10.32 12.12 3.60
N MET A 4 9.94 10.84 3.55
CA MET A 4 9.35 10.25 2.34
C MET A 4 7.84 10.51 2.23
N LEU A 5 7.12 10.55 3.36
CA LEU A 5 5.67 10.73 3.37
C LEU A 5 5.24 12.21 3.31
N LEU A 6 5.97 13.14 3.93
CA LEU A 6 5.66 14.57 3.85
C LEU A 6 5.90 15.14 2.44
N VAL A 7 6.83 14.54 1.67
CA VAL A 7 7.13 14.93 0.29
C VAL A 7 6.07 14.43 -0.70
N ILE A 8 5.42 13.29 -0.44
CA ILE A 8 4.41 12.74 -1.35
C ILE A 8 3.17 13.66 -1.45
N LEU A 9 2.75 14.26 -0.34
CA LEU A 9 1.62 15.20 -0.34
C LEU A 9 1.97 16.60 -0.86
N TYR A 10 3.18 17.11 -0.59
CA TYR A 10 3.56 18.48 -0.97
C TYR A 10 4.16 18.58 -2.39
N LYS A 11 4.60 17.47 -2.99
CA LYS A 11 5.37 17.45 -4.23
C LYS A 11 4.60 16.81 -5.40
N MET A 12 3.31 17.11 -5.58
CA MET A 12 2.64 16.98 -6.90
C MET A 12 3.05 18.14 -7.82
N LEU A 13 4.37 18.37 -7.94
CA LEU A 13 4.94 19.42 -8.76
C LEU A 13 5.27 18.86 -10.14
N VAL A 14 5.07 19.71 -11.15
CA VAL A 14 5.30 19.56 -12.60
C VAL A 14 6.55 18.73 -12.94
N ASP A 15 6.50 17.96 -14.04
CA ASP A 15 7.54 17.05 -14.56
C ASP A 15 7.74 15.71 -13.83
N LYS A 16 6.68 15.19 -13.21
CA LYS A 16 6.67 13.86 -12.57
C LYS A 16 5.84 12.83 -13.34
N TYR A 17 6.23 11.56 -13.17
CA TYR A 17 5.44 10.42 -13.60
C TYR A 17 4.71 9.80 -12.40
N TYR A 18 3.41 9.55 -12.57
CA TYR A 18 2.56 8.92 -11.56
C TYR A 18 2.39 7.44 -11.87
N VAL A 19 2.55 6.60 -10.86
CA VAL A 19 2.36 5.16 -10.99
C VAL A 19 0.87 4.86 -10.99
N LEU A 20 0.43 4.09 -11.98
CA LEU A 20 -0.97 3.69 -12.13
C LEU A 20 -1.11 2.18 -11.97
N ASP A 21 -2.30 1.76 -11.57
CA ASP A 21 -2.70 0.37 -11.51
C ASP A 21 -2.80 -0.27 -12.91
N ASN A 22 -2.77 -1.61 -12.97
CA ASN A 22 -2.77 -2.43 -14.18
C ASN A 22 -4.01 -2.22 -15.08
N GLY A 23 -5.11 -1.74 -14.50
CA GLY A 23 -6.33 -1.40 -15.25
C GLY A 23 -6.15 -0.22 -16.21
N PHE A 24 -5.16 0.64 -16.00
CA PHE A 24 -5.00 1.87 -16.75
C PHE A 24 -4.12 1.71 -18.01
N ARG A 25 -4.10 2.75 -18.85
CA ARG A 25 -3.23 2.81 -20.03
C ARG A 25 -2.02 3.70 -19.74
N ASN A 26 -0.87 3.33 -20.27
CA ASN A 26 0.30 4.21 -20.30
C ASN A 26 -0.01 5.46 -21.11
N THR A 27 0.19 6.63 -20.50
CA THR A 27 0.05 7.94 -21.12
C THR A 27 1.15 8.86 -20.61
N LYS A 28 1.42 9.99 -21.28
CA LYS A 28 2.48 10.91 -20.85
C LYS A 28 2.20 11.38 -19.42
N GLY A 29 3.19 11.24 -18.53
CA GLY A 29 3.06 11.56 -17.10
C GLY A 29 2.50 10.41 -16.24
N PHE A 30 2.15 9.26 -16.83
CA PHE A 30 1.59 8.13 -16.11
C PHE A 30 2.23 6.78 -16.50
N LEU A 31 2.56 5.98 -15.49
CA LEU A 31 3.27 4.70 -15.63
C LEU A 31 2.35 3.56 -15.21
N ALA A 32 1.72 2.94 -16.19
CA ALA A 32 1.00 1.67 -16.06
C ALA A 32 1.92 0.49 -16.46
N PRO A 33 1.62 -0.73 -16.01
CA PRO A 33 2.35 -1.93 -16.42
C PRO A 33 2.28 -2.17 -17.94
N TYR A 34 3.29 -2.85 -18.49
CA TYR A 34 3.22 -3.42 -19.82
C TYR A 34 2.27 -4.62 -19.82
N LYS A 35 1.29 -4.59 -20.73
CA LYS A 35 0.29 -5.65 -20.86
C LYS A 35 0.84 -6.86 -21.62
N GLY A 36 0.29 -8.04 -21.33
CA GLY A 36 0.65 -9.30 -22.00
C GLY A 36 1.99 -9.90 -21.56
N LEU A 37 2.56 -9.40 -20.46
CA LEU A 37 3.77 -9.90 -19.82
C LEU A 37 3.48 -10.23 -18.36
N ARG A 38 4.40 -10.97 -17.72
CA ARG A 38 4.36 -11.21 -16.27
C ARG A 38 4.30 -9.89 -15.51
N TYR A 39 3.56 -9.86 -14.40
CA TYR A 39 3.32 -8.64 -13.62
C TYR A 39 3.25 -8.90 -12.13
N HIS A 40 2.67 -10.01 -11.69
CA HIS A 40 2.54 -10.26 -10.26
C HIS A 40 3.91 -10.60 -9.68
N LEU A 41 4.24 -10.05 -8.51
CA LEU A 41 5.52 -10.35 -7.82
C LEU A 41 5.75 -11.86 -7.64
N GLN A 42 4.67 -12.62 -7.48
CA GLN A 42 4.71 -14.09 -7.37
C GLN A 42 5.25 -14.77 -8.64
N ASP A 43 5.04 -14.18 -9.82
CA ASP A 43 5.52 -14.68 -11.11
C ASP A 43 7.06 -14.68 -11.21
N TYR A 44 7.72 -13.93 -10.33
CA TYR A 44 9.18 -13.74 -10.28
C TYR A 44 9.84 -14.46 -9.09
N ARG A 45 9.09 -15.22 -8.29
CA ARG A 45 9.65 -15.97 -7.15
C ARG A 45 10.33 -17.26 -7.62
N GLY A 46 11.59 -17.45 -7.22
CA GLY A 46 12.39 -18.66 -7.50
C GLY A 46 13.63 -18.36 -8.37
N SER A 47 14.64 -19.22 -8.27
CA SER A 47 15.98 -19.02 -8.87
C SER A 47 16.01 -18.93 -10.40
N GLU A 48 14.97 -19.40 -11.10
CA GLU A 48 14.89 -19.40 -12.56
C GLU A 48 13.90 -18.36 -13.14
N ARG A 49 13.34 -17.47 -12.30
CA ARG A 49 12.20 -16.62 -12.68
C ARG A 49 12.52 -15.14 -12.79
N GLU A 50 13.79 -14.78 -12.95
CA GLU A 50 14.21 -13.39 -13.14
C GLU A 50 13.52 -12.75 -14.37
N PRO A 51 13.35 -11.41 -14.36
CA PRO A 51 12.85 -10.69 -15.53
C PRO A 51 13.74 -10.93 -16.75
N GLN A 52 13.16 -11.42 -17.84
CA GLN A 52 13.92 -11.84 -19.03
C GLN A 52 14.19 -10.69 -20.00
N ASN A 53 13.44 -9.60 -19.88
CA ASN A 53 13.53 -8.46 -20.78
C ASN A 53 13.26 -7.14 -20.04
N PRO A 54 13.63 -5.98 -20.62
CA PRO A 54 13.45 -4.68 -19.96
C PRO A 54 12.00 -4.36 -19.57
N LYS A 55 11.00 -4.88 -20.31
CA LYS A 55 9.58 -4.66 -20.00
C LYS A 55 9.14 -5.48 -18.78
N GLU A 56 9.59 -6.73 -18.68
CA GLU A 56 9.38 -7.54 -17.49
C GLU A 56 10.10 -6.96 -16.26
N LEU A 57 11.31 -6.41 -16.44
CA LEU A 57 12.02 -5.75 -15.35
C LEU A 57 11.27 -4.52 -14.85
N PHE A 58 10.70 -3.74 -15.78
CA PHE A 58 9.82 -2.63 -15.46
C PHE A 58 8.58 -3.11 -14.69
N ASN A 59 7.88 -4.14 -15.18
CA ASN A 59 6.68 -4.68 -14.53
C ASN A 59 6.98 -5.20 -13.12
N TYR A 60 8.10 -5.92 -12.94
CA TYR A 60 8.54 -6.39 -11.63
C TYR A 60 8.77 -5.22 -10.65
N ARG A 61 9.49 -4.17 -11.08
CA ARG A 61 9.74 -2.98 -10.25
C ARG A 61 8.47 -2.19 -9.96
N HIS A 62 7.59 -2.07 -10.95
CA HIS A 62 6.28 -1.43 -10.81
C HIS A 62 5.43 -2.16 -9.78
N SER A 63 5.30 -3.49 -9.92
CA SER A 63 4.57 -4.36 -8.99
C SER A 63 5.17 -4.35 -7.57
N SER A 64 6.50 -4.35 -7.45
CA SER A 64 7.21 -4.18 -6.16
C SER A 64 6.84 -2.86 -5.47
N LEU A 65 6.84 -1.75 -6.21
CA LEU A 65 6.47 -0.45 -5.68
C LEU A 65 4.99 -0.41 -5.28
N CYS A 66 4.09 -0.91 -6.13
CA CYS A 66 2.66 -1.00 -5.82
C CYS A 66 2.42 -1.83 -4.55
N ASN A 67 3.11 -2.96 -4.39
CA ASN A 67 3.03 -3.79 -3.19
C ASN A 67 3.48 -3.05 -1.91
N VAL A 68 4.51 -2.21 -1.98
CA VAL A 68 4.89 -1.35 -0.84
C VAL A 68 3.77 -0.36 -0.49
N ILE A 69 3.17 0.26 -1.51
CA ILE A 69 2.07 1.23 -1.33
C ILE A 69 0.85 0.55 -0.72
N GLU A 70 0.42 -0.58 -1.28
CA GLU A 70 -0.72 -1.36 -0.81
C GLU A 70 -0.52 -1.83 0.63
N ARG A 71 0.65 -2.40 0.96
CA ARG A 71 0.95 -2.83 2.34
C ARG A 71 0.94 -1.67 3.32
N THR A 72 1.43 -0.49 2.91
CA THR A 72 1.38 0.72 3.74
C THR A 72 -0.07 1.12 4.04
N PHE A 73 -0.93 1.11 3.02
CA PHE A 73 -2.36 1.38 3.21
C PHE A 73 -3.10 0.30 4.00
N GLY A 74 -2.74 -0.98 3.83
CA GLY A 74 -3.26 -2.08 4.63
C GLY A 74 -2.94 -1.90 6.12
N ALA A 75 -1.68 -1.63 6.45
CA ALA A 75 -1.26 -1.30 7.81
C ALA A 75 -2.02 -0.11 8.40
N TRP A 76 -2.28 0.93 7.59
CA TRP A 76 -3.10 2.09 8.00
C TRP A 76 -4.55 1.70 8.30
N LYS A 77 -5.20 0.97 7.39
CA LYS A 77 -6.61 0.55 7.55
C LYS A 77 -6.79 -0.39 8.73
N ASN A 78 -5.81 -1.27 8.98
CA ASN A 78 -5.84 -2.18 10.11
C ASN A 78 -5.70 -1.41 11.44
N ARG A 79 -4.75 -0.47 11.51
CA ARG A 79 -4.54 0.34 12.72
C ARG A 79 -5.68 1.31 12.98
N PHE A 80 -6.10 2.04 11.95
CA PHE A 80 -7.09 3.09 12.05
C PHE A 80 -8.40 2.63 11.43
N ARG A 81 -9.24 1.97 12.23
CA ARG A 81 -10.57 1.48 11.80
C ARG A 81 -11.44 2.55 11.14
N VAL A 82 -11.25 3.83 11.50
CA VAL A 82 -11.94 4.96 10.85
C VAL A 82 -11.69 5.00 9.35
N LEU A 83 -10.50 4.62 8.87
CA LEU A 83 -10.16 4.58 7.43
C LEU A 83 -10.85 3.41 6.71
N LYS A 84 -11.28 2.36 7.42
CA LYS A 84 -11.95 1.19 6.84
C LYS A 84 -13.47 1.36 6.76
N GLN A 85 -14.08 1.90 7.81
CA GLN A 85 -15.55 1.88 7.98
C GLN A 85 -16.16 3.23 8.38
N GLY A 86 -15.36 4.17 8.88
CA GLY A 86 -15.86 5.41 9.48
C GLY A 86 -15.83 6.62 8.56
N ILE A 87 -14.85 6.69 7.65
CA ILE A 87 -14.49 7.93 6.96
C ILE A 87 -15.61 8.47 6.06
N ASN A 88 -16.39 7.60 5.42
CA ASN A 88 -17.47 8.00 4.49
C ASN A 88 -18.66 8.69 5.17
N HIS A 89 -18.74 8.66 6.51
CA HIS A 89 -19.80 9.34 7.27
C HIS A 89 -19.52 10.82 7.51
N TYR A 90 -18.30 11.27 7.21
CA TYR A 90 -17.88 12.66 7.38
C TYR A 90 -17.92 13.41 6.05
N ASP A 91 -18.04 14.73 6.11
CA ASP A 91 -17.85 15.59 4.95
C ASP A 91 -16.40 15.56 4.44
N ILE A 92 -16.18 15.99 3.20
CA ILE A 92 -14.87 15.88 2.54
C ILE A 92 -13.76 16.57 3.34
N ASP A 93 -14.05 17.72 3.96
CA ASP A 93 -13.08 18.47 4.76
C ASP A 93 -12.65 17.70 6.01
N THR A 94 -13.59 17.03 6.68
CA THR A 94 -13.28 16.18 7.83
C THR A 94 -12.57 14.91 7.38
N GLN A 95 -12.93 14.31 6.25
CA GLN A 95 -12.21 13.16 5.69
C GLN A 95 -10.73 13.48 5.48
N VAL A 96 -10.42 14.63 4.88
CA VAL A 96 -9.03 15.09 4.67
C VAL A 96 -8.31 15.24 6.01
N LYS A 97 -8.93 15.87 7.01
CA LYS A 97 -8.35 16.03 8.36
C LYS A 97 -8.07 14.69 9.02
N VAL A 98 -8.99 13.72 8.89
CA VAL A 98 -8.81 12.35 9.42
C VAL A 98 -7.61 11.67 8.76
N VAL A 99 -7.48 11.74 7.43
CA VAL A 99 -6.32 11.17 6.71
C VAL A 99 -5.02 11.79 7.19
N ILE A 100 -4.96 13.11 7.33
CA ILE A 100 -3.76 13.81 7.82
C ILE A 100 -3.43 13.39 9.25
N ALA A 101 -4.42 13.33 10.14
CA ALA A 101 -4.22 12.92 11.53
C ALA A 101 -3.69 11.48 11.63
N CYS A 102 -4.28 10.55 10.87
CA CYS A 102 -3.78 9.17 10.78
C CYS A 102 -2.34 9.11 10.25
N ALA A 103 -2.00 9.91 9.25
CA ALA A 103 -0.64 9.96 8.70
C ALA A 103 0.39 10.45 9.74
N VAL A 104 0.06 11.51 10.48
CA VAL A 104 0.91 12.05 11.55
C VAL A 104 1.12 11.02 12.65
N LEU A 105 0.04 10.40 13.13
CA LEU A 105 0.11 9.37 14.17
C LEU A 105 0.90 8.14 13.71
N HIS A 106 0.72 7.71 12.46
CA HIS A 106 1.48 6.62 11.89
C HIS A 106 2.98 6.91 11.86
N ASN A 107 3.37 8.12 11.44
CA ASN A 107 4.77 8.52 11.39
C ASN A 107 5.40 8.55 12.79
N TYR A 108 4.68 9.11 13.76
CA TYR A 108 5.10 9.12 15.16
C TYR A 108 5.35 7.70 15.67
N LEU A 109 4.39 6.78 15.47
CA LEU A 109 4.52 5.40 15.91
C LEU A 109 5.68 4.69 15.20
N ARG A 110 5.92 4.98 13.92
CA ARG A 110 7.03 4.37 13.19
C ARG A 110 8.40 4.85 13.65
N GLU A 111 8.48 6.06 14.18
CA GLU A 111 9.71 6.62 14.73
C GLU A 111 10.02 6.12 16.14
N TYR A 112 8.98 5.94 16.98
CA TYR A 112 9.16 5.68 18.40
C TYR A 112 8.78 4.26 18.85
N GLN A 113 8.10 3.47 18.03
CA GLN A 113 7.63 2.12 18.39
C GLN A 113 8.17 1.06 17.43
N THR A 114 9.37 0.58 17.73
CA THR A 114 10.13 -0.36 16.89
C THR A 114 9.62 -1.80 16.90
N THR A 115 8.82 -2.19 17.90
CA THR A 115 8.28 -3.55 18.07
C THR A 115 6.79 -3.65 17.75
N ASP A 116 6.29 -2.76 16.90
CA ASP A 116 4.88 -2.74 16.55
C ASP A 116 4.50 -3.92 15.66
N GLU A 117 3.57 -4.75 16.14
CA GLU A 117 3.12 -5.96 15.46
C GLU A 117 2.51 -5.69 14.08
N ILE A 118 1.83 -4.56 13.90
CA ILE A 118 1.27 -4.20 12.60
C ILE A 118 2.41 -3.87 11.62
N PHE A 119 3.49 -3.23 12.05
CA PHE A 119 4.64 -3.03 11.14
C PHE A 119 5.31 -4.35 10.78
N MET A 120 5.50 -5.25 11.75
CA MET A 120 6.09 -6.57 11.48
C MET A 120 5.28 -7.39 10.48
N VAL A 121 3.94 -7.37 10.61
CA VAL A 121 3.05 -8.08 9.68
C VAL A 121 3.09 -7.51 8.27
N TYR A 122 3.33 -6.21 8.07
CA TYR A 122 3.25 -5.60 6.73
C TYR A 122 4.62 -5.34 6.08
N GLU A 123 5.73 -5.58 6.76
CA GLU A 123 7.08 -5.34 6.23
C GLU A 123 7.59 -6.41 5.25
N HIS A 124 7.09 -7.65 5.32
CA HIS A 124 7.54 -8.70 4.41
C HIS A 124 6.96 -8.53 2.99
N GLU A 125 7.85 -8.44 2.00
CA GLU A 125 7.50 -8.26 0.59
C GLU A 125 6.64 -9.40 0.03
N ASN A 126 6.68 -10.55 0.70
CA ASN A 126 5.97 -11.74 0.25
C ASN A 126 4.47 -11.75 0.57
N ILE A 127 3.99 -10.76 1.30
CA ILE A 127 2.62 -10.81 1.83
C ILE A 127 1.64 -10.16 0.85
N VAL A 128 0.55 -10.88 0.61
CA VAL A 128 -0.62 -10.38 -0.13
C VAL A 128 -1.51 -9.66 0.87
N VAL A 129 -1.74 -8.36 0.66
CA VAL A 129 -2.51 -7.51 1.58
C VAL A 129 -3.93 -8.04 1.76
N ASP A 130 -4.55 -8.52 0.68
CA ASP A 130 -5.90 -9.08 0.70
C ASP A 130 -6.02 -10.30 1.63
N ASP A 131 -4.99 -11.15 1.69
CA ASP A 131 -4.98 -12.34 2.56
C ASP A 131 -4.90 -11.94 4.04
N ILE A 132 -4.10 -10.92 4.38
CA ILE A 132 -4.05 -10.39 5.76
C ILE A 132 -5.39 -9.78 6.14
N ASP A 133 -5.93 -8.91 5.28
CA ASP A 133 -7.18 -8.19 5.55
C ASP A 133 -8.34 -9.17 5.79
N GLN A 134 -8.36 -10.31 5.08
CA GLN A 134 -9.32 -11.39 5.28
C GLN A 134 -9.09 -12.16 6.59
N GLN A 135 -7.86 -12.56 6.90
CA GLN A 135 -7.53 -13.26 8.15
C GLN A 135 -7.86 -12.41 9.38
N MET A 136 -7.55 -11.10 9.32
CA MET A 136 -7.85 -10.16 10.40
C MET A 136 -9.34 -9.82 10.51
N ALA A 137 -10.09 -9.84 9.41
CA ALA A 137 -11.55 -9.70 9.48
C ALA A 137 -12.19 -10.92 10.16
N GLN A 138 -11.67 -12.12 9.92
CA GLN A 138 -12.15 -13.36 10.53
C GLN A 138 -11.83 -13.42 12.04
N SER A 139 -10.63 -13.04 12.46
CA SER A 139 -10.27 -13.03 13.89
C SER A 139 -11.09 -12.03 14.71
N ASN A 140 -11.42 -10.86 14.14
CA ASN A 140 -12.28 -9.87 14.79
C ASN A 140 -13.74 -10.33 14.96
N ASN A 141 -14.23 -11.25 14.12
CA ASN A 141 -15.59 -11.81 14.24
C ASN A 141 -15.71 -12.89 15.33
N VAL A 142 -14.64 -13.63 15.61
CA VAL A 142 -14.62 -14.68 16.65
C VAL A 142 -14.70 -14.06 18.06
N GLY A 143 -14.10 -12.88 18.27
CA GLY A 143 -14.15 -12.17 19.56
C GLY A 143 -15.49 -11.51 19.89
N SER A 144 -16.36 -11.29 18.90
CA SER A 144 -17.69 -10.67 19.09
C SER A 144 -18.82 -11.67 19.29
N SER A 145 -18.59 -12.98 19.09
CA SER A 145 -19.62 -14.03 19.28
C SER A 145 -19.62 -14.64 20.69
N SER A 146 -18.78 -14.16 21.60
CA SER A 146 -18.75 -14.57 23.00
C SER A 146 -19.07 -13.38 23.92
N ARG A 147 -20.31 -12.89 23.88
CA ARG A 147 -20.94 -12.11 24.94
C ARG A 147 -22.45 -12.29 24.91
#